data_AF-A0A1Y1UQ08-F1
#
_entry.id   AF-A0A1Y1UQ08-F1
#
_cell.length_a   1.000
_cell.length_b   1.000
_cell.length_c   1.000
_cell.angle_alpha   90.00
_cell.angle_beta   90.00
_cell.angle_gamma   90.00
#
_symmetry.space_group_name_H-M   'P 1'
#
loop_
_entity.id
_entity.type
_entity.pdbx_description
1 polymer ?
#
loop_
_entity_poly.entity_id
_entity_poly.type
_entity_poly.pdbx_seq_one_letter_code
_entity_poly.pdbx_strand_id
1 'polypeptide(L)'
;MSAQEAAGAMSEPRLAHLAAEISELFQADQKQMAEFNAATSDDSELQAPYAKYKAEVLQTRDCFYDPFIVDLWVASEEHPPAAITTAHAFRERVNRRVREIVDEHGWPRRKDVGDTAGIMFFFLFGHGDNDNEWRHTQLSNIDHVNQEDKLNPRLYGHMVDRLRAVALKPQLYGTIMGPGMEKGTAKLYVKTEFDEETTNEKRKAIGLASIEEDLEKFRSGAQIGPYMTPMMGQPWDLSDGYRTTV
;
A
#
# COMPACT_ATOMS: atom_id res chain seq x y z
N MET A 1 -22.75 -6.97 35.19
CA MET A 1 -22.03 -7.48 34.01
C MET A 1 -22.03 -6.35 32.99
N SER A 2 -20.87 -5.73 32.75
CA SER A 2 -20.75 -4.59 31.84
C SER A 2 -20.90 -5.05 30.39
N ALA A 3 -21.35 -4.15 29.52
CA ALA A 3 -21.62 -4.37 28.10
C ALA A 3 -20.35 -4.58 27.24
N GLN A 4 -19.30 -5.15 27.80
CA GLN A 4 -17.95 -5.21 27.20
C GLN A 4 -17.47 -6.64 26.90
N GLU A 5 -18.37 -7.63 26.89
CA GLU A 5 -18.07 -9.03 26.57
C GLU A 5 -19.06 -9.62 25.55
N ALA A 6 -19.31 -8.90 24.44
CA ALA A 6 -20.15 -9.37 23.34
C ALA A 6 -19.43 -9.38 21.99
N ALA A 7 -18.10 -9.53 21.97
CA ALA A 7 -17.38 -9.95 20.77
C ALA A 7 -17.27 -11.48 20.80
N GLY A 8 -18.32 -12.16 20.33
CA GLY A 8 -18.32 -13.61 20.22
C GLY A 8 -17.20 -14.08 19.28
N ALA A 9 -16.28 -14.90 19.78
CA ALA A 9 -15.23 -15.50 18.97
C ALA A 9 -15.84 -16.18 17.73
N MET A 10 -15.29 -15.90 16.55
CA MET A 10 -15.74 -16.54 15.31
C MET A 10 -15.51 -18.05 15.38
N SER A 11 -16.47 -18.83 14.88
CA SER A 11 -16.30 -20.29 14.77
C SER A 11 -15.23 -20.63 13.72
N GLU A 12 -14.44 -21.69 13.93
CA GLU A 12 -13.37 -22.12 12.99
C GLU A 12 -13.79 -22.17 11.50
N PRO A 13 -14.98 -22.68 11.12
CA PRO A 13 -15.40 -22.67 9.71
C PRO A 13 -15.56 -21.28 9.10
N ARG A 14 -15.95 -20.28 9.92
CA ARG A 14 -16.09 -18.87 9.48
C ARG A 14 -14.72 -18.21 9.31
N LEU A 15 -13.76 -18.54 10.16
CA LEU A 15 -12.38 -18.07 10.07
C LEU A 15 -11.69 -18.56 8.79
N ALA A 16 -11.83 -19.86 8.48
CA ALA A 16 -11.28 -20.44 7.26
C ALA A 16 -11.90 -19.83 5.99
N HIS A 17 -13.20 -19.49 6.03
CA HIS A 17 -13.87 -18.82 4.92
C HIS A 17 -13.33 -17.41 4.68
N LEU A 18 -13.16 -16.60 5.75
CA LEU A 18 -12.62 -15.25 5.65
C LEU A 18 -11.17 -15.24 5.11
N ALA A 19 -10.32 -16.18 5.56
CA ALA A 19 -8.95 -16.29 5.05
C ALA A 19 -8.91 -16.62 3.55
N ALA A 20 -9.80 -17.51 3.09
CA ALA A 20 -9.92 -17.85 1.67
C ALA A 20 -10.42 -16.66 0.84
N GLU A 21 -11.44 -15.96 1.33
CA GLU A 21 -11.98 -14.76 0.69
C GLU A 21 -10.92 -13.67 0.51
N ILE A 22 -10.16 -13.36 1.58
CA ILE A 22 -9.08 -12.38 1.51
C ILE A 22 -8.04 -12.78 0.47
N SER A 23 -7.71 -14.08 0.41
CA SER A 23 -6.74 -14.61 -0.54
C SER A 23 -7.23 -14.49 -1.99
N GLU A 24 -8.50 -14.80 -2.25
CA GLU A 24 -9.13 -14.66 -3.56
C GLU A 24 -9.18 -13.18 -4.00
N LEU A 25 -9.56 -12.29 -3.08
CA LEU A 25 -9.61 -10.85 -3.34
C LEU A 25 -8.22 -10.30 -3.67
N PHE A 26 -7.18 -10.70 -2.93
CA PHE A 26 -5.80 -10.31 -3.20
C PHE A 26 -5.28 -10.85 -4.53
N GLN A 27 -5.56 -12.11 -4.86
CA GLN A 27 -5.16 -12.67 -6.16
C GLN A 27 -5.83 -11.95 -7.33
N ALA A 28 -7.11 -11.61 -7.19
CA ALA A 28 -7.82 -10.82 -8.19
C ALA A 28 -7.21 -9.43 -8.34
N ASP A 29 -6.83 -8.79 -7.23
CA ASP A 29 -6.16 -7.49 -7.22
C ASP A 29 -4.80 -7.51 -7.91
N GLN A 30 -3.95 -8.49 -7.58
CA GLN A 30 -2.65 -8.67 -8.25
C GLN A 30 -2.81 -8.94 -9.74
N LYS A 31 -3.81 -9.73 -10.13
CA LYS A 31 -4.12 -9.98 -11.54
C LYS A 31 -4.55 -8.69 -12.25
N GLN A 32 -5.44 -7.90 -11.65
CA GLN A 32 -5.89 -6.65 -12.24
C GLN A 32 -4.74 -5.64 -12.39
N MET A 33 -3.85 -5.55 -11.40
CA MET A 33 -2.65 -4.73 -11.49
C MET A 33 -1.73 -5.19 -12.63
N ALA A 34 -1.54 -6.50 -12.80
CA ALA A 34 -0.75 -7.03 -13.91
C ALA A 34 -1.37 -6.71 -15.28
N GLU A 35 -2.70 -6.84 -15.41
CA GLU A 35 -3.44 -6.46 -16.63
C GLU A 35 -3.32 -4.96 -16.92
N PHE A 36 -3.43 -4.11 -15.89
CA PHE A 36 -3.22 -2.67 -16.02
C PHE A 36 -1.80 -2.35 -16.48
N ASN A 37 -0.78 -2.93 -15.83
CA ASN A 37 0.63 -2.72 -16.19
C ASN A 37 0.91 -3.15 -17.64
N ALA A 38 0.33 -4.27 -18.10
CA ALA A 38 0.43 -4.70 -19.48
C ALA A 38 -0.25 -3.71 -20.43
N ALA A 39 -1.44 -3.22 -20.07
CA ALA A 39 -2.17 -2.22 -20.84
C ALA A 39 -1.49 -0.85 -20.88
N THR A 40 -0.54 -0.56 -19.99
CA THR A 40 0.24 0.70 -19.99
C THR A 40 1.71 0.49 -20.36
N SER A 41 2.08 -0.70 -20.84
CA SER A 41 3.45 -1.04 -21.24
C SER A 41 3.82 -0.43 -22.59
N ASP A 42 5.11 -0.28 -22.89
CA ASP A 42 5.62 0.42 -24.09
C ASP A 42 5.04 -0.06 -25.43
N ASP A 43 4.59 -1.32 -25.51
CA ASP A 43 4.00 -1.91 -26.71
C ASP A 43 2.47 -1.70 -26.83
N SER A 44 1.84 -0.99 -25.88
CA SER A 44 0.39 -0.78 -25.82
C SER A 44 -0.04 0.57 -26.41
N GLU A 45 -1.22 0.59 -27.04
CA GLU A 45 -1.82 1.83 -27.56
C GLU A 45 -2.13 2.87 -26.45
N LEU A 46 -2.30 2.41 -25.21
CA LEU A 46 -2.59 3.26 -24.05
C LEU A 46 -1.32 3.83 -23.41
N GLN A 47 -0.12 3.35 -23.75
CA GLN A 47 1.11 3.84 -23.12
C GLN A 47 1.35 5.33 -23.35
N ALA A 48 1.32 5.77 -24.60
CA ALA A 48 1.58 7.18 -24.93
C ALA A 48 0.57 8.14 -24.24
N PRO A 49 -0.75 7.92 -24.32
CA PRO A 49 -1.71 8.77 -23.62
C PRO A 49 -1.58 8.66 -22.09
N TYR A 50 -1.30 7.48 -21.54
CA TYR A 50 -1.09 7.31 -20.10
C TYR A 50 0.17 8.04 -19.61
N ALA A 51 1.29 7.88 -20.30
CA ALA A 51 2.55 8.54 -19.98
C ALA A 51 2.40 10.07 -20.04
N LYS A 52 1.67 10.58 -21.05
CA LYS A 52 1.33 12.01 -21.15
C LYS A 52 0.50 12.46 -19.95
N TYR A 53 -0.61 11.79 -19.66
CA TYR A 53 -1.50 12.16 -18.55
C TYR A 53 -0.76 12.09 -17.20
N LYS A 54 0.01 11.02 -16.96
CA LYS A 54 0.86 10.87 -15.78
C LYS A 54 1.87 12.01 -15.66
N ALA A 55 2.53 12.40 -16.73
CA ALA A 55 3.47 13.53 -16.71
C ALA A 55 2.77 14.86 -16.36
N GLU A 56 1.55 15.09 -16.86
CA GLU A 56 0.75 16.28 -16.55
C GLU A 56 0.33 16.31 -15.07
N VAL A 57 -0.15 15.18 -14.52
CA VAL A 57 -0.47 15.06 -13.09
C VAL A 57 0.76 15.34 -12.22
N LEU A 58 1.91 14.74 -12.57
CA LEU A 58 3.15 14.88 -11.81
C LEU A 58 3.76 16.28 -11.83
N GLN A 59 3.32 17.18 -12.73
CA GLN A 59 3.70 18.60 -12.67
C GLN A 59 3.01 19.36 -11.54
N THR A 60 1.83 18.90 -11.11
CA THR A 60 1.00 19.60 -10.13
C THR A 60 0.96 18.91 -8.77
N ARG A 61 1.25 17.61 -8.74
CA ARG A 61 1.21 16.80 -7.54
C ARG A 61 2.21 15.66 -7.64
N ASP A 62 3.10 15.58 -6.66
CA ASP A 62 3.90 14.38 -6.49
C ASP A 62 2.99 13.21 -6.10
N CYS A 63 2.95 12.22 -6.97
CA CYS A 63 2.18 11.00 -6.81
C CYS A 63 3.15 9.83 -6.87
N PHE A 64 3.08 8.96 -5.87
CA PHE A 64 3.96 7.82 -5.74
C PHE A 64 3.37 6.52 -6.28
N TYR A 65 2.07 6.52 -6.64
CA TYR A 65 1.36 5.30 -7.03
C TYR A 65 0.33 5.52 -8.13
N ASP A 66 0.39 4.69 -9.16
CA ASP A 66 -0.43 4.75 -10.37
C ASP A 66 -1.96 4.71 -10.14
N PRO A 67 -2.51 3.98 -9.15
CA PRO A 67 -3.93 4.02 -8.80
C PRO A 67 -4.51 5.42 -8.61
N PHE A 68 -3.78 6.34 -7.98
CA PHE A 68 -4.23 7.72 -7.79
C PHE A 68 -4.32 8.48 -9.14
N ILE A 69 -3.41 8.21 -10.07
CA ILE A 69 -3.46 8.77 -11.43
C ILE A 69 -4.69 8.25 -12.17
N VAL A 70 -5.01 6.96 -12.00
CA VAL A 70 -6.23 6.36 -12.56
C VAL A 70 -7.49 7.02 -12.00
N ASP A 71 -7.57 7.26 -10.68
CA ASP A 71 -8.69 7.98 -10.05
C ASP A 71 -8.87 9.38 -10.66
N LEU A 72 -7.77 10.14 -10.76
CA LEU A 72 -7.82 11.48 -11.35
C LEU A 72 -8.27 11.44 -12.81
N TRP A 73 -7.79 10.47 -13.59
CA TRP A 73 -8.14 10.39 -15.01
C TRP A 73 -9.62 10.11 -15.21
N VAL A 74 -10.19 9.21 -14.41
CA VAL A 74 -11.63 8.95 -14.44
C VAL A 74 -12.43 10.19 -14.04
N ALA A 75 -11.95 10.97 -13.07
CA ALA A 75 -12.63 12.19 -12.62
C ALA A 75 -12.51 13.37 -13.60
N SER A 76 -11.45 13.42 -14.43
CA SER A 76 -11.15 14.57 -15.29
C SER A 76 -11.71 14.48 -16.71
N GLU A 77 -12.10 13.30 -17.17
CA GLU A 77 -12.52 13.05 -18.55
C GLU A 77 -13.96 12.51 -18.61
N GLU A 78 -14.74 12.95 -19.61
CA GLU A 78 -16.09 12.42 -19.84
C GLU A 78 -16.05 10.95 -20.30
N HIS A 79 -15.01 10.58 -21.06
CA HIS A 79 -14.83 9.24 -21.63
C HIS A 79 -13.39 8.74 -21.48
N PRO A 80 -12.94 8.36 -20.26
CA PRO A 80 -11.60 7.82 -20.05
C PRO A 80 -11.43 6.47 -20.77
N PRO A 81 -10.18 6.08 -21.12
CA PRO A 81 -9.92 4.80 -21.78
C PRO A 81 -10.51 3.59 -21.03
N ALA A 82 -10.93 2.55 -21.76
CA ALA A 82 -11.60 1.39 -21.17
C ALA A 82 -10.76 0.67 -20.09
N ALA A 83 -9.44 0.58 -20.26
CA ALA A 83 -8.56 -0.02 -19.27
C ALA A 83 -8.47 0.82 -17.98
N ILE A 84 -8.51 2.16 -18.10
CA ILE A 84 -8.52 3.10 -16.97
C ILE A 84 -9.81 2.95 -16.17
N THR A 85 -10.96 2.96 -16.85
CA THR A 85 -12.27 2.78 -16.20
C THR A 85 -12.42 1.39 -15.57
N THR A 86 -11.88 0.34 -16.22
CA THR A 86 -11.87 -1.03 -15.68
C THR A 86 -11.03 -1.13 -14.40
N ALA A 87 -9.80 -0.58 -14.42
CA ALA A 87 -8.91 -0.57 -13.26
C ALA A 87 -9.52 0.21 -12.08
N HIS A 88 -10.11 1.38 -12.36
CA HIS A 88 -10.84 2.18 -11.38
C HIS A 88 -12.01 1.40 -10.77
N ALA A 89 -12.90 0.85 -11.60
CA ALA A 89 -14.07 0.11 -11.12
C ALA A 89 -13.69 -1.13 -10.32
N PHE A 90 -12.60 -1.81 -10.69
CA PHE A 90 -12.08 -2.93 -9.91
C PHE A 90 -11.63 -2.47 -8.51
N ARG A 91 -10.82 -1.42 -8.44
CA ARG A 91 -10.34 -0.85 -7.16
C ARG A 91 -11.51 -0.43 -6.26
N GLU A 92 -12.52 0.24 -6.81
CA GLU A 92 -13.73 0.62 -6.07
C GLU A 92 -14.44 -0.59 -5.44
N ARG A 93 -14.53 -1.71 -6.16
CA ARG A 93 -15.10 -2.95 -5.61
C ARG A 93 -14.24 -3.54 -4.49
N VAL A 94 -12.92 -3.59 -4.69
CA VAL A 94 -11.99 -4.07 -3.66
C VAL A 94 -12.09 -3.23 -2.39
N ASN A 95 -12.09 -1.91 -2.52
CA ASN A 95 -12.22 -1.00 -1.40
C ASN A 95 -13.49 -1.19 -0.61
N ARG A 96 -14.61 -1.31 -1.32
CA ARG A 96 -15.89 -1.60 -0.69
C ARG A 96 -15.81 -2.89 0.10
N ARG A 97 -15.23 -3.95 -0.47
CA ARG A 97 -15.15 -5.24 0.21
C ARG A 97 -14.20 -5.20 1.41
N VAL A 98 -13.07 -4.49 1.31
CA VAL A 98 -12.17 -4.26 2.45
C VAL A 98 -12.92 -3.60 3.60
N ARG A 99 -13.75 -2.58 3.33
CA ARG A 99 -14.57 -1.95 4.36
C ARG A 99 -15.59 -2.93 4.96
N GLU A 100 -16.34 -3.64 4.11
CA GLU A 100 -17.33 -4.62 4.58
C GLU A 100 -16.69 -5.68 5.49
N ILE A 101 -15.49 -6.18 5.15
CA ILE A 101 -14.75 -7.12 6.01
C ILE A 101 -14.46 -6.51 7.38
N VAL A 102 -14.00 -5.25 7.44
CA VAL A 102 -13.75 -4.57 8.72
C VAL A 102 -15.05 -4.36 9.50
N ASP A 103 -16.13 -3.98 8.84
CA ASP A 103 -17.42 -3.73 9.47
C ASP A 103 -18.06 -5.03 10.01
N GLU A 104 -17.91 -6.15 9.29
CA GLU A 104 -18.49 -7.45 9.63
C GLU A 104 -17.66 -8.23 10.67
N HIS A 105 -16.33 -8.14 10.58
CA HIS A 105 -15.42 -9.02 11.32
C HIS A 105 -14.43 -8.27 12.22
N GLY A 106 -14.38 -6.95 12.16
CA GLY A 106 -13.25 -6.18 12.65
C GLY A 106 -12.02 -6.37 11.76
N TRP A 107 -10.88 -5.81 12.17
CA TRP A 107 -9.64 -6.00 11.44
C TRP A 107 -9.21 -7.48 11.45
N PRO A 108 -9.02 -8.13 10.28
CA PRO A 108 -8.56 -9.52 10.21
C PRO A 108 -7.22 -9.72 10.93
N ARG A 109 -7.26 -10.45 12.04
CA ARG A 109 -6.09 -10.70 12.89
C ARG A 109 -5.31 -11.92 12.43
N ARG A 110 -4.01 -11.91 12.68
CA ARG A 110 -3.13 -13.05 12.40
C ARG A 110 -3.64 -14.37 12.99
N LYS A 111 -4.13 -14.36 14.24
CA LYS A 111 -4.68 -15.54 14.91
C LYS A 111 -5.96 -16.09 14.27
N ASP A 112 -6.68 -15.25 13.52
CA ASP A 112 -8.00 -15.55 12.98
C ASP A 112 -7.89 -16.02 11.52
N VAL A 113 -7.04 -15.37 10.71
CA VAL A 113 -6.92 -15.66 9.28
C VAL A 113 -5.55 -16.22 8.86
N GLY A 114 -4.60 -16.31 9.80
CA GLY A 114 -3.23 -16.73 9.53
C GLY A 114 -2.35 -15.63 8.95
N ASP A 115 -1.04 -15.92 8.89
CA ASP A 115 -0.02 -14.96 8.48
C ASP A 115 -0.26 -14.45 7.05
N THR A 116 -0.46 -15.36 6.10
CA THR A 116 -0.61 -15.02 4.68
C THR A 116 -1.81 -14.11 4.43
N ALA A 117 -3.01 -14.52 4.85
CA ALA A 117 -4.21 -13.72 4.63
C ALA A 117 -4.16 -12.40 5.41
N GLY A 118 -3.62 -12.38 6.63
CA GLY A 118 -3.46 -11.14 7.39
C GLY A 118 -2.60 -10.10 6.65
N ILE A 119 -1.50 -10.53 6.02
CA ILE A 119 -0.64 -9.64 5.23
C ILE A 119 -1.29 -9.27 3.89
N MET A 120 -1.97 -10.19 3.22
CA MET A 120 -2.73 -9.88 2.00
C MET A 120 -3.80 -8.81 2.26
N PHE A 121 -4.53 -8.91 3.39
CA PHE A 121 -5.50 -7.91 3.79
C PHE A 121 -4.85 -6.54 4.02
N PHE A 122 -3.65 -6.52 4.61
CA PHE A 122 -2.90 -5.29 4.82
C PHE A 122 -2.55 -4.58 3.49
N PHE A 123 -2.16 -5.33 2.45
CA PHE A 123 -1.91 -4.77 1.13
C PHE A 123 -3.19 -4.29 0.44
N LEU A 124 -4.26 -5.10 0.48
CA LEU A 124 -5.58 -4.69 -0.02
C LEU A 124 -6.05 -3.39 0.62
N PHE A 125 -5.87 -3.26 1.94
CA PHE A 125 -6.13 -2.03 2.66
C PHE A 125 -5.30 -0.88 2.11
N GLY A 126 -4.00 -1.06 1.89
CA GLY A 126 -3.12 -0.03 1.32
C GLY A 126 -3.48 0.42 -0.10
N HIS A 127 -4.03 -0.46 -0.95
CA HIS A 127 -4.29 -0.15 -2.36
C HIS A 127 -5.45 0.83 -2.61
N GLY A 128 -6.28 1.14 -1.61
CA GLY A 128 -7.41 2.06 -1.75
C GLY A 128 -7.17 3.48 -1.31
N ASP A 129 -6.21 4.16 -1.93
CA ASP A 129 -5.86 5.54 -1.58
C ASP A 129 -7.01 6.55 -1.74
N ASN A 130 -8.02 6.23 -2.54
CA ASN A 130 -9.26 6.98 -2.79
C ASN A 130 -10.27 7.03 -1.63
N ASP A 131 -10.18 6.16 -0.61
CA ASP A 131 -10.97 6.28 0.63
C ASP A 131 -10.05 6.43 1.84
N ASN A 132 -9.19 7.46 1.79
CA ASN A 132 -8.18 7.72 2.80
C ASN A 132 -8.78 8.18 4.14
N GLU A 133 -9.88 8.93 4.12
CA GLU A 133 -10.53 9.42 5.34
C GLU A 133 -10.98 8.26 6.23
N TRP A 134 -11.68 7.28 5.67
CA TRP A 134 -12.06 6.08 6.41
C TRP A 134 -10.84 5.29 6.85
N ARG A 135 -9.82 5.13 6.01
CA ARG A 135 -8.59 4.41 6.38
C ARG A 135 -7.85 5.03 7.56
N HIS A 136 -7.83 6.37 7.66
CA HIS A 136 -7.28 7.05 8.85
C HIS A 136 -8.02 6.66 10.13
N THR A 137 -9.34 6.44 10.06
CA THR A 137 -10.12 5.96 11.23
C THR A 137 -9.70 4.55 11.67
N GLN A 138 -9.01 3.79 10.82
CA GLN A 138 -8.54 2.44 11.10
C GLN A 138 -7.11 2.40 11.67
N LEU A 139 -6.44 3.55 11.85
CA LEU A 139 -5.08 3.60 12.42
C LEU A 139 -5.00 2.91 13.79
N SER A 140 -6.00 3.08 14.65
CA SER A 140 -6.03 2.39 15.95
C SER A 140 -6.06 0.87 15.83
N ASN A 141 -6.72 0.34 14.79
CA ASN A 141 -6.71 -1.10 14.51
C ASN A 141 -5.32 -1.55 14.04
N ILE A 142 -4.67 -0.77 13.18
CA ILE A 142 -3.31 -1.05 12.70
C ILE A 142 -2.29 -1.01 13.85
N ASP A 143 -2.40 -0.03 14.75
CA ASP A 143 -1.59 0.07 15.97
C ASP A 143 -1.76 -1.18 16.84
N HIS A 144 -3.00 -1.61 17.03
CA HIS A 144 -3.32 -2.80 17.80
C HIS A 144 -2.78 -4.08 17.15
N VAL A 145 -2.83 -4.20 15.82
CA VAL A 145 -2.24 -5.32 15.07
C VAL A 145 -0.73 -5.32 15.22
N ASN A 146 -0.09 -4.17 15.07
CA ASN A 146 1.36 -4.04 15.23
C ASN A 146 1.83 -4.50 16.62
N GLN A 147 1.13 -4.12 17.68
CA GLN A 147 1.50 -4.46 19.05
C GLN A 147 1.26 -5.94 19.40
N GLU A 148 0.09 -6.48 19.05
CA GLU A 148 -0.35 -7.80 19.49
C GLU A 148 0.03 -8.92 18.50
N ASP A 149 -0.15 -8.70 17.19
CA ASP A 149 0.14 -9.73 16.16
C ASP A 149 1.61 -9.75 15.75
N LYS A 150 2.42 -8.82 16.30
CA LYS A 150 3.85 -8.64 16.01
C LYS A 150 4.09 -8.40 14.53
N LEU A 151 3.34 -7.46 13.95
CA LEU A 151 3.56 -7.02 12.58
C LEU A 151 5.01 -6.57 12.40
N ASN A 152 5.59 -6.83 11.22
CA ASN A 152 6.91 -6.32 10.90
C ASN A 152 6.89 -4.78 11.02
N PRO A 153 7.77 -4.18 11.86
CA PRO A 153 7.77 -2.73 12.07
C PRO A 153 7.95 -1.91 10.78
N ARG A 154 8.59 -2.48 9.75
CA ARG A 154 8.73 -1.85 8.42
C ARG A 154 7.40 -1.75 7.70
N LEU A 155 6.58 -2.79 7.78
CA LEU A 155 5.24 -2.82 7.17
C LEU A 155 4.31 -1.82 7.85
N TYR A 156 4.35 -1.76 9.18
CA TYR A 156 3.66 -0.73 9.96
C TYR A 156 4.09 0.69 9.54
N GLY A 157 5.40 0.95 9.53
CA GLY A 157 5.95 2.27 9.15
C GLY A 157 5.53 2.69 7.74
N HIS A 158 5.56 1.75 6.80
CA HIS A 158 5.09 1.98 5.43
C HIS A 158 3.61 2.39 5.39
N MET A 159 2.73 1.68 6.08
CA MET A 159 1.30 2.00 6.05
C MET A 159 1.01 3.36 6.67
N VAL A 160 1.65 3.69 7.80
CA VAL A 160 1.51 5.00 8.43
C VAL A 160 1.95 6.11 7.47
N ASP A 161 3.11 5.98 6.85
CA ASP A 161 3.59 6.96 5.88
C ASP A 161 2.71 7.02 4.63
N ARG A 162 2.20 5.89 4.14
CA ARG A 162 1.30 5.83 2.98
C ARG A 162 0.02 6.62 3.26
N LEU A 163 -0.64 6.36 4.38
CA LEU A 163 -1.86 7.07 4.79
C LEU A 163 -1.60 8.58 4.93
N ARG A 164 -0.44 8.97 5.45
CA ARG A 164 -0.03 10.38 5.56
C ARG A 164 0.26 11.00 4.19
N ALA A 165 0.98 10.31 3.32
CA ALA A 165 1.34 10.78 1.99
C ALA A 165 0.10 11.02 1.12
N VAL A 166 -0.88 10.12 1.15
CA VAL A 166 -2.16 10.29 0.46
C VAL A 166 -2.91 11.53 0.97
N ALA A 167 -2.88 11.76 2.29
CA ALA A 167 -3.41 12.96 2.93
C ALA A 167 -2.53 14.22 2.77
N LEU A 168 -1.48 14.17 1.93
CA LEU A 168 -0.51 15.26 1.72
C LEU A 168 0.17 15.75 3.02
N LYS A 169 0.31 14.87 4.01
CA LYS A 169 0.99 15.13 5.28
C LYS A 169 2.43 14.60 5.22
N PRO A 170 3.39 15.27 5.91
CA PRO A 170 4.77 14.82 5.95
C PRO A 170 4.89 13.38 6.51
N GLN A 171 5.85 12.60 6.02
CA GLN A 171 6.10 11.23 6.45
C GLN A 171 6.78 11.15 7.83
N LEU A 172 6.57 10.07 8.57
CA LEU A 172 7.29 9.80 9.82
C LEU A 172 8.59 9.02 9.61
N TYR A 173 8.60 8.06 8.69
CA TYR A 173 9.75 7.19 8.41
C TYR A 173 10.37 7.41 7.02
N GLY A 174 9.72 8.20 6.18
CA GLY A 174 10.18 8.49 4.82
C GLY A 174 10.14 7.26 3.92
N THR A 175 9.23 6.32 4.14
CA THR A 175 9.16 5.07 3.36
C THR A 175 8.60 5.27 1.95
N ILE A 176 7.80 6.31 1.73
CA ILE A 176 7.23 6.65 0.41
C ILE A 176 8.28 7.41 -0.40
N MET A 177 9.13 6.64 -1.05
CA MET A 177 10.22 7.08 -1.91
C MET A 177 10.35 6.16 -3.13
N GLY A 178 11.12 6.60 -4.12
CA GLY A 178 11.38 5.80 -5.31
C GLY A 178 12.13 6.57 -6.39
N PRO A 179 12.19 6.00 -7.60
CA PRO A 179 12.79 6.67 -8.75
C PRO A 179 12.09 7.99 -9.07
N GLY A 180 12.88 8.97 -9.51
CA GLY A 180 12.37 10.22 -10.08
C GLY A 180 11.99 10.06 -11.56
N MET A 181 11.56 11.16 -12.18
CA MET A 181 11.16 11.18 -13.59
C MET A 181 12.36 10.95 -14.54
N GLU A 182 13.54 11.38 -14.13
CA GLU A 182 14.76 11.22 -14.91
C GLU A 182 15.50 9.95 -14.48
N LYS A 183 16.03 9.22 -15.47
CA LYS A 183 16.83 8.02 -15.20
C LYS A 183 18.02 8.37 -14.30
N GLY A 184 18.23 7.58 -13.26
CA GLY A 184 19.31 7.80 -12.29
C GLY A 184 18.97 8.80 -11.18
N THR A 185 17.73 9.30 -11.14
CA THR A 185 17.25 10.15 -10.04
C THR A 185 16.34 9.36 -9.10
N ALA A 186 16.30 9.77 -7.83
CA ALA A 186 15.42 9.21 -6.81
C ALA A 186 15.01 10.32 -5.84
N LYS A 187 13.81 10.19 -5.26
CA LYS A 187 13.30 11.16 -4.30
C LYS A 187 12.36 10.53 -3.29
N LEU A 188 12.20 11.22 -2.16
CA LEU A 188 10.98 11.10 -1.36
C LEU A 188 9.82 11.72 -2.15
N TYR A 189 8.72 11.01 -2.30
CA TYR A 189 7.54 11.56 -2.97
C TYR A 189 6.77 12.56 -2.07
N VAL A 190 6.96 12.45 -0.75
CA VAL A 190 6.47 13.42 0.23
C VAL A 190 7.58 13.67 1.25
N LYS A 191 7.82 14.91 1.66
CA LYS A 191 8.86 15.21 2.65
C LYS A 191 8.59 14.54 4.01
N THR A 192 9.63 14.38 4.82
CA THR A 192 9.52 13.93 6.21
C THR A 192 9.04 15.04 7.12
N GLU A 193 8.43 14.68 8.26
CA GLU A 193 8.04 15.60 9.32
C GLU A 193 9.26 16.16 10.05
N PHE A 194 10.28 15.32 10.23
CA PHE A 194 11.50 15.63 10.95
C PHE A 194 12.66 15.87 9.98
N ASP A 195 13.77 16.38 10.52
CA ASP A 195 15.05 16.41 9.83
C ASP A 195 15.57 14.98 9.51
N GLU A 196 16.61 14.92 8.69
CA GLU A 196 17.18 13.67 8.22
C GLU A 196 17.74 12.81 9.35
N GLU A 197 18.42 13.43 10.33
CA GLU A 197 19.01 12.73 11.48
C GLU A 197 17.92 12.04 12.30
N THR A 198 16.91 12.78 12.75
CA THR A 198 15.77 12.26 13.51
C THR A 198 14.99 11.21 12.73
N THR A 199 14.83 11.41 11.40
CA THR A 199 14.14 10.43 10.58
C THR A 199 14.94 9.14 10.45
N ASN A 200 16.26 9.23 10.26
CA ASN A 200 17.13 8.06 10.18
C ASN A 200 17.21 7.30 11.52
N GLU A 201 17.14 7.98 12.67
CA GLU A 201 16.98 7.32 13.98
C GLU A 201 15.69 6.51 14.06
N LYS A 202 14.56 7.08 13.62
CA LYS A 202 13.27 6.38 13.56
C LYS A 202 13.30 5.19 12.60
N ARG A 203 13.93 5.35 11.43
CA ARG A 203 14.13 4.29 10.42
C ARG A 203 14.95 3.15 11.00
N LYS A 204 16.08 3.45 11.63
CA LYS A 204 16.93 2.46 12.29
C LYS A 204 16.17 1.67 13.36
N ALA A 205 15.32 2.33 14.15
CA ALA A 205 14.51 1.68 15.19
C ALA A 205 13.51 0.64 14.65
N ILE A 206 13.09 0.78 13.39
CA ILE A 206 12.22 -0.20 12.69
C ILE A 206 13.02 -1.08 11.70
N GLY A 207 14.35 -1.02 11.76
CA GLY A 207 15.25 -1.82 10.93
C GLY A 207 15.38 -1.35 9.48
N LEU A 208 14.99 -0.13 9.14
CA LEU A 208 15.24 0.44 7.80
C LEU A 208 16.67 1.01 7.69
N ALA A 209 17.19 1.00 6.47
CA ALA A 209 18.40 1.72 6.08
C ALA A 209 18.20 3.25 6.22
N SER A 210 19.25 4.05 6.08
CA SER A 210 19.05 5.51 6.02
C SER A 210 18.25 5.91 4.78
N ILE A 211 17.70 7.13 4.75
CA ILE A 211 17.02 7.66 3.56
C ILE A 211 17.99 7.67 2.37
N GLU A 212 19.20 8.20 2.58
CA GLU A 212 20.18 8.35 1.50
C GLU A 212 20.63 7.00 0.93
N GLU A 213 20.82 5.98 1.77
CA GLU A 213 21.15 4.62 1.30
C GLU A 213 20.07 4.04 0.39
N ASP A 214 18.78 4.25 0.71
CA ASP A 214 17.70 3.73 -0.12
C ASP A 214 17.50 4.57 -1.40
N LEU A 215 17.66 5.89 -1.33
CA LEU A 215 17.66 6.74 -2.51
C LEU A 215 18.79 6.35 -3.47
N GLU A 216 19.98 6.07 -2.95
CA GLU A 216 21.12 5.67 -3.80
C GLU A 216 20.88 4.33 -4.51
N LYS A 217 20.22 3.38 -3.85
CA LYS A 217 19.79 2.14 -4.51
C LYS A 217 18.83 2.42 -5.66
N PHE A 218 17.86 3.32 -5.47
CA PHE A 218 16.95 3.72 -6.55
C PHE A 218 17.68 4.45 -7.69
N ARG A 219 18.63 5.35 -7.39
CA ARG A 219 19.48 5.99 -8.41
C ARG A 219 20.28 4.94 -9.20
N SER A 220 20.71 3.88 -8.53
CA SER A 220 21.40 2.72 -9.11
C SER A 220 20.49 1.73 -9.85
N GLY A 221 19.17 1.99 -9.91
CA GLY A 221 18.22 1.18 -10.68
C GLY A 221 17.52 0.07 -9.90
N ALA A 222 17.53 0.11 -8.56
CA ALA A 222 16.72 -0.78 -7.74
C ALA A 222 15.23 -0.66 -8.09
N GLN A 223 14.52 -1.79 -8.02
CA GLN A 223 13.07 -1.80 -8.17
C GLN A 223 12.39 -1.46 -6.83
N ILE A 224 11.17 -0.93 -6.90
CA ILE A 224 10.35 -0.74 -5.70
C ILE A 224 9.96 -2.12 -5.18
N GLY A 225 10.38 -2.42 -3.96
CA GLY A 225 10.11 -3.66 -3.28
C GLY A 225 9.03 -3.56 -2.20
N PRO A 226 8.95 -4.54 -1.29
CA PRO A 226 7.99 -4.53 -0.20
C PRO A 226 8.23 -3.28 0.66
N TYR A 227 7.14 -2.73 1.19
CA TYR A 227 7.16 -1.55 2.06
C TYR A 227 7.78 -0.31 1.39
N MET A 228 7.80 -0.27 0.06
CA MET A 228 8.48 0.76 -0.76
C MET A 228 10.01 0.82 -0.57
N THR A 229 10.61 -0.26 -0.05
CA THR A 229 12.07 -0.36 0.09
C THR A 229 12.71 -0.83 -1.22
N PRO A 230 13.93 -0.37 -1.57
CA PRO A 230 14.59 -0.80 -2.80
C PRO A 230 14.95 -2.29 -2.78
N MET A 231 14.61 -3.01 -3.84
CA MET A 231 15.00 -4.41 -4.07
C MET A 231 16.08 -4.54 -5.14
N MET A 232 17.14 -5.27 -4.81
CA MET A 232 18.23 -5.64 -5.71
C MET A 232 18.20 -7.16 -5.98
N GLY A 233 17.09 -7.68 -6.50
CA GLY A 233 16.93 -9.10 -6.81
C GLY A 233 16.82 -10.03 -5.59
N GLN A 234 16.49 -9.49 -4.41
CA GLN A 234 16.25 -10.30 -3.22
C GLN A 234 14.86 -10.97 -3.30
N PRO A 235 14.69 -12.25 -2.90
CA PRO A 235 13.36 -12.82 -2.75
C PRO A 235 12.66 -12.22 -1.54
N TRP A 236 11.35 -11.99 -1.65
CA TRP A 236 10.47 -11.60 -0.54
C TRP A 236 9.21 -12.46 -0.59
N ASP A 237 8.70 -12.84 0.58
CA ASP A 237 7.45 -13.58 0.72
C ASP A 237 6.48 -12.87 1.68
N LEU A 238 5.17 -13.07 1.48
CA LEU A 238 4.11 -12.51 2.30
C LEU A 238 4.30 -12.85 3.79
N SER A 239 4.85 -14.03 4.11
CA SER A 239 5.10 -14.42 5.50
C SER A 239 6.14 -13.53 6.19
N ASP A 240 6.97 -12.78 5.45
CA ASP A 240 7.92 -11.82 6.01
C ASP A 240 7.22 -10.59 6.65
N GLY A 241 5.92 -10.40 6.39
CA GLY A 241 5.10 -9.36 7.02
C GLY A 241 4.88 -9.56 8.52
N TYR A 242 5.03 -10.78 9.04
CA TYR A 242 5.00 -11.08 10.48
C TYR A 242 6.34 -11.61 11.01
N ARG A 243 7.37 -11.73 10.17
CA ARG A 243 8.73 -12.06 10.62
C ARG A 243 9.42 -10.77 11.04
N THR A 244 9.79 -10.69 12.32
CA THR A 244 10.74 -9.68 12.78
C THR A 244 12.12 -10.13 12.33
N THR A 245 12.71 -9.49 11.32
CA THR A 245 14.15 -9.63 11.09
C THR A 245 14.85 -8.94 12.26
N VAL A 246 15.47 -9.74 13.12
CA VAL A 246 16.43 -9.29 14.15
C VAL A 246 17.81 -9.23 13.52
#